data_AF-A0A5Q7EU58-F1
#
_entry.id   AF-A0A5Q7EU58-F1
#
_cell.length_a   1.000
_cell.length_b   1.000
_cell.length_c   1.000
_cell.angle_alpha   90.00
_cell.angle_beta   90.00
_cell.angle_gamma   90.00
#
_symmetry.space_group_name_H-M   'P 1'
#
loop_
_entity.id
_entity.type
_entity.pdbx_description
1 polymer ?
#
loop_
_entity_poly.entity_id
_entity_poly.type
_entity_poly.pdbx_seq_one_letter_code
_entity_poly.pdbx_strand_id
1 'polypeptide(L)'
;IVTDRFLFNNGYADQITSVLKAAGVETEVFFEVEADPTLSVVRKGAELANSFKPDVIIALGGGSPMDAAKIMWVMYEHPETHFEELALRFMDIRKRIYKFPKMGVKAKMIAVTTTSGTGSEVTPFAVVTDD
;
A
#
# COMPACT_ATOMS: atom_id res chain seq x y z
N ILE A 1 2.47 6.47 -5.73
CA ILE A 1 1.02 6.57 -5.39
C ILE A 1 0.38 5.23 -5.74
N VAL A 2 -0.38 4.63 -4.84
CA VAL A 2 -1.11 3.37 -5.05
C VAL A 2 -2.60 3.69 -5.04
N THR A 3 -3.32 3.32 -6.10
CA THR A 3 -4.74 3.66 -6.31
C THR A 3 -5.42 2.59 -7.18
N ASP A 4 -6.71 2.72 -7.40
CA ASP A 4 -7.46 1.95 -8.41
C ASP A 4 -7.58 2.70 -9.75
N ARG A 5 -8.05 1.97 -10.78
CA ARG A 5 -8.26 2.51 -12.14
C ARG A 5 -9.30 3.61 -12.17
N PHE A 6 -10.33 3.55 -11.32
CA PHE A 6 -11.41 4.53 -11.32
C PHE A 6 -10.87 5.91 -10.91
N LEU A 7 -10.15 5.99 -9.78
CA LEU A 7 -9.58 7.23 -9.27
C LEU A 7 -8.48 7.78 -10.19
N PHE A 8 -7.69 6.89 -10.80
CA PHE A 8 -6.70 7.28 -11.81
C PHE A 8 -7.36 7.91 -13.04
N ASN A 9 -8.32 7.20 -13.65
CA ASN A 9 -8.99 7.66 -14.88
C ASN A 9 -9.82 8.93 -14.69
N ASN A 10 -10.31 9.18 -13.47
CA ASN A 10 -11.08 10.39 -13.14
C ASN A 10 -10.20 11.54 -12.63
N GLY A 11 -8.87 11.42 -12.69
CA GLY A 11 -7.93 12.51 -12.37
C GLY A 11 -7.76 12.81 -10.87
N TYR A 12 -8.23 11.94 -9.97
CA TYR A 12 -8.01 12.12 -8.53
C TYR A 12 -6.52 11.95 -8.17
N ALA A 13 -5.82 11.03 -8.84
CA ALA A 13 -4.37 10.88 -8.70
C ALA A 13 -3.61 12.14 -9.18
N ASP A 14 -4.14 12.84 -10.18
CA ASP A 14 -3.52 14.06 -10.72
C ASP A 14 -3.54 15.21 -9.72
N GLN A 15 -4.56 15.28 -8.86
CA GLN A 15 -4.60 16.28 -7.79
C GLN A 15 -3.43 16.15 -6.82
N ILE A 16 -2.95 14.93 -6.57
CA ILE A 16 -1.77 14.68 -5.73
C ILE A 16 -0.49 14.91 -6.55
N THR A 17 -0.38 14.29 -7.72
CA THR A 17 0.87 14.33 -8.49
C THR A 17 1.20 15.72 -9.00
N SER A 18 0.21 16.55 -9.34
CA SER A 18 0.43 17.94 -9.77
C SER A 18 1.09 18.79 -8.68
N VAL A 19 0.63 18.67 -7.43
CA VAL A 19 1.21 19.38 -6.28
C VAL A 19 2.64 18.90 -6.02
N LEU A 20 2.88 17.59 -6.05
CA LEU A 20 4.20 17.00 -5.83
C LEU A 20 5.19 17.39 -6.94
N LYS A 21 4.78 17.30 -8.20
CA LYS A 21 5.61 17.69 -9.35
C LYS A 21 5.96 19.17 -9.34
N ALA A 22 5.02 20.03 -8.94
CA ALA A 22 5.28 21.47 -8.77
C ALA A 22 6.36 21.76 -7.70
N ALA A 23 6.51 20.87 -6.72
CA ALA A 23 7.56 20.92 -5.71
C ALA A 23 8.87 20.19 -6.12
N GLY A 24 8.96 19.67 -7.35
CA GLY A 24 10.13 18.94 -7.86
C GLY A 24 10.24 17.50 -7.35
N VAL A 25 9.14 16.91 -6.88
CA VAL A 25 9.10 15.51 -6.42
C VAL A 25 8.80 14.59 -7.59
N GLU A 26 9.62 13.56 -7.77
CA GLU A 26 9.38 12.48 -8.71
C GLU A 26 8.19 11.63 -8.26
N THR A 27 7.28 11.30 -9.18
CA THR A 27 6.06 10.55 -8.85
C THR A 27 5.86 9.38 -9.79
N GLU A 28 5.58 8.22 -9.22
CA GLU A 28 5.12 7.03 -9.95
C GLU A 28 3.73 6.62 -9.45
N VAL A 29 2.85 6.15 -10.34
CA VAL A 29 1.46 5.80 -10.01
C VAL A 29 1.18 4.33 -10.38
N PHE A 30 0.90 3.53 -9.36
CA PHE A 30 0.36 2.18 -9.50
C PHE A 30 -1.16 2.22 -9.37
N PHE A 31 -1.88 1.96 -10.46
CA PHE A 31 -3.35 2.08 -10.53
C PHE A 31 -4.05 0.76 -10.87
N GLU A 32 -3.36 -0.37 -10.72
CA GLU A 32 -3.88 -1.70 -11.04
C GLU A 32 -4.56 -2.39 -9.86
N VAL A 33 -4.83 -1.69 -8.75
CA VAL A 33 -5.54 -2.26 -7.62
C VAL A 33 -7.01 -2.45 -7.96
N GLU A 34 -7.51 -3.66 -7.73
CA GLU A 34 -8.92 -4.04 -7.89
C GLU A 34 -9.61 -4.20 -6.52
N ALA A 35 -10.92 -4.43 -6.52
CA ALA A 35 -11.63 -4.81 -5.31
C ALA A 35 -11.07 -6.13 -4.76
N ASP A 36 -11.05 -6.30 -3.44
CA ASP A 36 -10.44 -7.46 -2.75
C ASP A 36 -9.03 -7.80 -3.26
N PRO A 37 -8.02 -6.96 -2.95
CA PRO A 37 -6.73 -6.98 -3.62
C PRO A 37 -6.03 -8.34 -3.50
N THR A 38 -5.48 -8.83 -4.60
CA THR A 38 -4.79 -10.12 -4.66
C THR A 38 -3.31 -10.01 -4.33
N LEU A 39 -2.71 -11.12 -3.93
CA LEU A 39 -1.28 -11.20 -3.64
C LEU A 39 -0.43 -10.93 -4.89
N SER A 40 -0.87 -11.38 -6.06
CA SER A 40 -0.22 -11.09 -7.34
C SER A 40 -0.13 -9.59 -7.64
N VAL A 41 -1.21 -8.83 -7.44
CA VAL A 41 -1.25 -7.37 -7.62
C VAL A 41 -0.33 -6.66 -6.63
N VAL A 42 -0.33 -7.12 -5.36
CA VAL A 42 0.56 -6.59 -4.32
C VAL A 42 2.04 -6.82 -4.68
N ARG A 43 2.41 -8.02 -5.13
CA ARG A 43 3.79 -8.31 -5.57
C ARG A 43 4.22 -7.42 -6.73
N LYS A 44 3.35 -7.22 -7.72
CA LYS A 44 3.61 -6.33 -8.85
C LYS A 44 3.85 -4.88 -8.40
N GLY A 45 3.05 -4.38 -7.45
CA GLY A 45 3.25 -3.06 -6.86
C GLY A 45 4.56 -2.97 -6.05
N ALA A 46 4.92 -4.02 -5.33
CA ALA A 46 6.19 -4.09 -4.59
C ALA A 46 7.41 -4.13 -5.52
N GLU A 47 7.34 -4.83 -6.65
CA GLU A 47 8.39 -4.84 -7.69
C GLU A 47 8.59 -3.44 -8.29
N LEU A 48 7.49 -2.74 -8.55
CA LEU A 48 7.54 -1.34 -8.99
C LEU A 48 8.19 -0.45 -7.93
N ALA A 49 7.82 -0.61 -6.65
CA ALA A 49 8.46 0.12 -5.55
C ALA A 49 9.96 -0.19 -5.43
N ASN A 50 10.37 -1.44 -5.62
CA ASN A 50 11.79 -1.83 -5.60
C ASN A 50 12.59 -1.19 -6.75
N SER A 51 11.94 -1.00 -7.91
CA SER A 51 12.54 -0.35 -9.08
C SER A 51 12.61 1.17 -8.92
N PHE A 52 11.51 1.79 -8.50
CA PHE A 52 11.37 3.25 -8.35
C PHE A 52 12.07 3.79 -7.09
N LYS A 53 12.14 2.98 -6.02
CA LYS A 53 12.72 3.30 -4.70
C LYS A 53 12.10 4.54 -4.04
N PRO A 54 10.79 4.53 -3.76
CA PRO A 54 10.13 5.67 -3.13
C PRO A 54 10.59 5.89 -1.69
N ASP A 55 10.70 7.16 -1.29
CA ASP A 55 10.84 7.58 0.11
C ASP A 55 9.47 7.82 0.80
N VAL A 56 8.40 7.90 0.01
CA VAL A 56 7.01 7.96 0.48
C VAL A 56 6.08 7.14 -0.42
N ILE A 57 5.25 6.32 0.21
CA ILE A 57 4.15 5.61 -0.40
C ILE A 57 2.87 6.31 0.00
N ILE A 58 2.09 6.73 -0.99
CA ILE A 58 0.78 7.38 -0.79
C ILE A 58 -0.29 6.43 -1.32
N ALA A 59 -1.13 5.91 -0.43
CA ALA A 59 -2.34 5.18 -0.79
C ALA A 59 -3.48 6.18 -1.00
N LEU A 60 -4.14 6.11 -2.15
CA LEU A 60 -5.30 6.92 -2.50
C LEU A 60 -6.47 5.99 -2.81
N GLY A 61 -7.55 6.06 -2.03
CA GLY A 61 -8.76 5.30 -2.33
C GLY A 61 -9.52 4.79 -1.11
N GLY A 62 -10.28 3.72 -1.31
CA GLY A 62 -10.97 2.99 -0.23
C GLY A 62 -10.10 1.93 0.43
N GLY A 63 -10.73 0.91 1.00
CA GLY A 63 -10.04 -0.19 1.69
C GLY A 63 -9.04 -0.93 0.79
N SER A 64 -9.42 -1.27 -0.44
CA SER A 64 -8.56 -2.08 -1.32
C SER A 64 -7.22 -1.40 -1.64
N PRO A 65 -7.16 -0.14 -2.14
CA PRO A 65 -5.87 0.53 -2.34
C PRO A 65 -5.06 0.72 -1.06
N MET A 66 -5.71 1.02 0.08
CA MET A 66 -5.02 1.20 1.36
C MET A 66 -4.40 -0.10 1.88
N ASP A 67 -5.15 -1.20 1.83
CA ASP A 67 -4.71 -2.51 2.30
C ASP A 67 -3.60 -3.06 1.40
N ALA A 68 -3.77 -2.95 0.08
CA ALA A 68 -2.74 -3.33 -0.89
C ALA A 68 -1.44 -2.52 -0.66
N ALA A 69 -1.54 -1.20 -0.50
CA ALA A 69 -0.38 -0.34 -0.27
C ALA A 69 0.36 -0.68 1.02
N LYS A 70 -0.36 -1.03 2.10
CA LYS A 70 0.26 -1.48 3.36
C LYS A 70 1.11 -2.73 3.15
N ILE A 71 0.64 -3.72 2.41
CA ILE A 71 1.41 -4.94 2.17
C ILE A 71 2.55 -4.69 1.17
N MET A 72 2.33 -3.88 0.12
CA MET A 72 3.41 -3.43 -0.78
C MET A 72 4.53 -2.74 0.01
N TRP A 73 4.18 -1.92 1.00
CA TRP A 73 5.15 -1.25 1.87
C TRP A 73 5.97 -2.25 2.69
N VAL A 74 5.34 -3.28 3.27
CA VAL A 74 6.05 -4.36 3.98
C VAL A 74 7.02 -5.08 3.05
N MET A 75 6.57 -5.48 1.87
CA MET A 75 7.42 -6.18 0.89
C MET A 75 8.56 -5.30 0.36
N TYR A 76 8.34 -3.99 0.26
CA TYR A 76 9.38 -3.04 -0.15
C TYR A 76 10.44 -2.81 0.96
N GLU A 77 10.01 -2.64 2.20
CA GLU A 77 10.90 -2.49 3.36
C GLU A 77 11.70 -3.77 3.61
N HIS A 78 11.02 -4.92 3.54
CA HIS A 78 11.53 -6.24 3.91
C HIS A 78 11.25 -7.28 2.82
N PRO A 79 12.01 -7.26 1.70
CA PRO A 79 11.82 -8.19 0.58
C PRO A 79 12.04 -9.67 0.94
N GLU A 80 12.70 -9.94 2.06
CA GLU A 80 12.87 -11.27 2.65
C GLU A 80 11.60 -11.84 3.29
N THR A 81 10.57 -11.01 3.50
CA THR A 81 9.36 -11.42 4.22
C THR A 81 8.45 -12.25 3.33
N HIS A 82 8.16 -13.48 3.75
CA HIS A 82 7.18 -14.32 3.09
C HIS A 82 5.75 -13.95 3.52
N PHE A 83 4.84 -13.81 2.55
CA PHE A 83 3.44 -13.44 2.83
C PHE A 83 2.74 -14.42 3.77
N GLU A 84 3.06 -15.72 3.67
CA GLU A 84 2.53 -16.74 4.58
C GLU A 84 2.84 -16.41 6.05
N GLU A 85 4.07 -15.97 6.35
CA GLU A 85 4.48 -15.58 7.71
C GLU A 85 3.73 -14.36 8.23
N LEU A 86 3.37 -13.44 7.33
CA LEU A 86 2.54 -12.27 7.64
C LEU A 86 1.07 -12.63 7.84
N ALA A 87 0.56 -13.62 7.11
CA ALA A 87 -0.83 -14.05 7.16
C ALA A 87 -1.15 -15.02 8.31
N LEU A 88 -0.13 -15.63 8.94
CA LEU A 88 -0.29 -16.57 10.05
C LEU A 88 -1.15 -15.97 11.17
N ARG A 89 -2.29 -16.63 11.41
CA ARG A 89 -3.43 -16.24 12.25
C ARG A 89 -3.10 -15.29 13.42
N PHE A 90 -3.42 -14.01 13.23
CA PHE A 90 -3.58 -13.04 14.32
C PHE A 90 -4.86 -13.35 15.12
N MET A 91 -4.83 -14.36 15.99
CA MET A 91 -5.91 -14.55 16.97
C MET A 91 -5.85 -13.51 18.11
N ASP A 92 -4.71 -12.86 18.33
CA ASP A 92 -4.52 -11.85 19.37
C ASP A 92 -3.40 -10.86 18.96
N ILE A 93 -3.72 -9.57 18.93
CA ILE A 93 -2.78 -8.49 18.57
C ILE A 93 -1.53 -8.50 19.48
N ARG A 94 -1.65 -9.05 20.70
CA ARG A 94 -0.57 -9.15 21.70
C ARG A 94 0.22 -10.46 21.66
N LYS A 95 -0.31 -11.53 21.05
CA LYS A 95 0.38 -12.83 20.92
C LYS A 95 0.83 -13.05 19.48
N ARG A 96 1.76 -12.20 19.03
CA ARG A 96 2.39 -12.40 17.73
C ARG A 96 3.54 -13.40 17.87
N ILE A 97 3.42 -14.55 17.20
CA ILE A 97 4.53 -15.50 17.02
C ILE A 97 5.61 -14.85 16.16
N TYR A 98 5.21 -14.03 15.19
CA TYR A 98 6.09 -13.26 14.31
C TYR A 98 6.17 -11.79 14.73
N LYS A 99 7.38 -11.30 15.08
CA LYS A 99 7.57 -9.88 15.36
C LYS A 99 7.59 -9.11 14.05
N PHE A 100 6.64 -8.20 13.89
CA PHE A 100 6.59 -7.34 12.71
C PHE A 100 7.89 -6.54 12.62
N PRO A 101 8.53 -6.51 11.43
CA PRO A 101 9.83 -5.87 11.30
C PRO A 101 9.70 -4.35 11.42
N LYS A 102 10.84 -3.67 11.61
CA LYS A 102 10.86 -2.23 11.81
C LYS A 102 10.55 -1.52 10.48
N MET A 103 9.33 -1.04 10.36
CA MET A 103 8.86 -0.26 9.22
C MET A 103 9.29 1.22 9.29
N GLY A 104 9.20 1.91 8.14
CA GLY A 104 9.36 3.35 8.08
C GLY A 104 10.82 3.80 7.94
N VAL A 105 11.68 2.91 7.45
CA VAL A 105 13.11 3.16 7.25
C VAL A 105 13.37 3.58 5.82
N LYS A 106 12.91 2.80 4.83
CA LYS A 106 13.03 3.14 3.40
C LYS A 106 11.96 4.14 2.98
N ALA A 107 10.70 3.94 3.40
CA ALA A 107 9.59 4.79 2.99
C ALA A 107 8.64 5.13 4.14
N LYS A 108 7.99 6.30 4.08
CA LYS A 108 6.82 6.61 4.90
C LYS A 108 5.53 6.18 4.19
N MET A 109 4.49 5.90 4.97
CA MET A 109 3.15 5.60 4.45
C MET A 109 2.22 6.78 4.74
N ILE A 110 1.49 7.24 3.73
CA ILE A 110 0.42 8.22 3.82
C ILE A 110 -0.85 7.59 3.24
N ALA A 111 -1.96 7.68 3.95
CA ALA A 111 -3.26 7.21 3.48
C ALA A 111 -4.20 8.40 3.23
N VAL A 112 -4.72 8.51 2.01
CA VAL A 112 -5.73 9.49 1.60
C VAL A 112 -7.00 8.72 1.25
N THR A 113 -7.93 8.67 2.20
CA THR A 113 -9.20 7.96 2.02
C THR A 113 -10.14 8.76 1.12
N THR A 114 -10.81 8.07 0.18
CA THR A 114 -11.83 8.66 -0.69
C THR A 114 -13.23 8.11 -0.43
N THR A 115 -13.36 7.17 0.50
CA THR A 115 -14.65 6.58 0.88
C THR A 115 -14.98 6.94 2.32
N SER A 116 -16.27 7.13 2.58
CA SER A 116 -16.79 7.35 3.94
C SER A 116 -16.97 6.03 4.69
N GLY A 117 -16.01 5.10 4.61
CA GLY A 117 -16.04 3.89 5.45
C GLY A 117 -15.18 2.71 5.01
N THR A 118 -14.02 2.57 5.65
CA THR A 118 -13.36 1.30 6.04
C THR A 118 -12.52 1.54 7.30
N GLY A 119 -12.06 2.79 7.51
CA GLY A 119 -11.18 3.16 8.62
C GLY A 119 -9.77 2.62 8.44
N SER A 120 -9.43 2.08 7.26
CA SER A 120 -8.12 1.49 7.00
C SER A 120 -6.99 2.51 7.21
N GLU A 121 -7.24 3.80 6.95
CA GLU A 121 -6.30 4.90 7.10
C GLU A 121 -5.72 5.07 8.52
N VAL A 122 -6.41 4.57 9.56
CA VAL A 122 -5.97 4.65 10.96
C VAL A 122 -5.77 3.29 11.63
N THR A 123 -5.99 2.18 10.91
CA THR A 123 -5.90 0.83 11.50
C THR A 123 -4.62 0.09 11.10
N PRO A 124 -4.15 -0.82 11.96
CA PRO A 124 -3.01 -1.70 11.65
C PRO A 124 -3.40 -2.91 10.80
N PHE A 125 -4.63 -2.96 10.27
CA PHE A 125 -5.15 -4.10 9.52
C PHE A 125 -4.95 -3.90 8.02
N ALA A 126 -4.79 -5.00 7.30
CA ALA A 126 -4.85 -5.07 5.85
C ALA A 126 -5.37 -6.46 5.46
N VAL A 127 -6.26 -6.51 4.48
CA VAL A 127 -6.80 -7.75 3.93
C VAL A 127 -6.32 -7.90 2.48
N VAL A 128 -5.71 -9.04 2.18
CA VAL A 128 -5.24 -9.42 0.85
C VAL A 128 -5.65 -10.87 0.60
N THR A 129 -6.16 -11.13 -0.60
CA THR A 129 -6.60 -12.46 -1.05
C THR A 129 -5.44 -13.19 -1.71
N ASP A 130 -5.25 -14.46 -1.37
CA ASP A 130 -4.29 -15.33 -2.06
C ASP A 130 -4.95 -15.94 -3.30
N ASP A 131 -4.32 -15.78 -4.47
CA ASP A 131 -4.83 -16.14 -5.80
C ASP A 131 -4.10 -17.31 -6.45
#